data_AF-A0A6G7BYI9-F1
#
_entry.id   AF-A0A6G7BYI9-F1
#
_cell.length_a   1.000
_cell.length_b   1.000
_cell.length_c   1.000
_cell.angle_alpha   90.00
_cell.angle_beta   90.00
_cell.angle_gamma   90.00
#
_symmetry.space_group_name_H-M   'P 1'
#
loop_
_entity.id
_entity.type
_entity.pdbx_description
1 polymer ?
#
loop_
_entity_poly.entity_id
_entity_poly.type
_entity_poly.pdbx_seq_one_letter_code
_entity_poly.pdbx_strand_id
1 'polypeptide(L)'
;MKQIILLTILIFLGITAYCQEVRKLDDSYFLDLEKFEKGFGILEIKANPENREKEILTLKEGTYFLQNKNQKFWFKINGKHQFTETAKAQITKGEKLYTLYFTFENGLAIATDLKDTSGNLISHFETKDSVFVVKHFRQTGKLAKKIVLRMGAGLSDAVETAYYENGNIKSENDHINKTTRLFYENGKAEYFYHSGSEEKIYFNKNGQKTAHSYYSKNKEWCTEYFENGTIVSKNCNSADHSQKIQYCYKSGKLDYYEVELLSTGEIKKYDKNNKLLGSRKGMYPNTVPNSTKP
;
A
#
# COMPACT_ATOMS: atom_id res chain seq x y z
N MET A 1 -69.54 44.88 6.00
CA MET A 1 -68.64 44.17 5.06
C MET A 1 -67.36 43.80 5.81
N LYS A 2 -67.07 42.49 5.92
CA LYS A 2 -65.79 41.82 6.28
C LYS A 2 -65.12 42.29 7.60
N GLN A 3 -65.21 41.64 8.76
CA GLN A 3 -64.87 40.24 9.11
C GLN A 3 -63.49 39.77 8.60
N ILE A 4 -62.55 39.57 9.54
CA ILE A 4 -61.57 38.48 9.75
C ILE A 4 -60.68 38.97 10.92
N ILE A 5 -61.06 38.72 12.17
CA ILE A 5 -60.68 37.56 12.99
C ILE A 5 -59.18 37.53 13.30
N LEU A 6 -58.85 38.28 14.35
CA LEU A 6 -57.88 37.92 15.37
C LEU A 6 -58.38 36.62 16.04
N LEU A 7 -57.47 35.71 16.41
CA LEU A 7 -57.63 34.50 17.24
C LEU A 7 -57.52 33.14 16.50
N THR A 8 -56.87 32.19 17.19
CA THR A 8 -56.55 30.77 16.87
C THR A 8 -55.39 30.57 15.88
N ILE A 9 -54.20 30.15 16.34
CA ILE A 9 -53.90 28.73 16.56
C ILE A 9 -52.85 28.55 17.66
N LEU A 10 -53.35 28.16 18.85
CA LEU A 10 -52.68 27.27 19.77
C LEU A 10 -52.91 25.85 19.18
N ILE A 11 -52.01 25.41 18.29
CA ILE A 11 -51.82 23.98 18.02
C ILE A 11 -50.57 23.60 18.80
N PHE A 12 -50.77 23.46 20.11
CA PHE A 12 -50.12 22.38 20.82
C PHE A 12 -50.85 21.12 20.37
N LEU A 13 -50.23 20.33 19.48
CA LEU A 13 -50.40 18.89 19.29
C LEU A 13 -49.63 18.49 18.02
N GLY A 14 -48.51 17.79 18.20
CA GLY A 14 -48.08 16.83 17.20
C GLY A 14 -46.61 16.85 16.75
N ILE A 15 -45.80 17.85 17.10
CA ILE A 15 -44.35 17.59 17.10
C ILE A 15 -44.05 17.05 18.49
N THR A 16 -44.37 15.77 18.69
CA THR A 16 -43.49 14.98 19.52
C THR A 16 -42.11 15.24 18.95
N ALA A 17 -41.34 16.03 19.68
CA ALA A 17 -39.92 15.81 19.72
C ALA A 17 -39.80 14.31 19.97
N TYR A 18 -39.63 13.53 18.91
CA TYR A 18 -38.92 12.27 18.96
C TYR A 18 -37.51 12.66 19.41
N CYS A 19 -37.40 13.02 20.67
CA CYS A 19 -36.19 12.88 21.44
C CYS A 19 -36.00 11.37 21.43
N GLN A 20 -35.41 10.85 20.36
CA GLN A 20 -35.01 9.45 20.31
C GLN A 20 -34.11 9.28 21.52
N GLU A 21 -34.62 8.57 22.52
CA GLU A 21 -33.93 8.35 23.77
C GLU A 21 -32.57 7.71 23.44
N VAL A 22 -31.51 8.48 23.62
CA VAL A 22 -30.15 8.00 23.35
C VAL A 22 -29.77 7.09 24.49
N ARG A 23 -29.67 5.79 24.20
CA ARG A 23 -29.28 4.79 25.18
C ARG A 23 -27.76 4.84 25.37
N LYS A 24 -27.32 5.18 26.58
CA LYS A 24 -25.90 5.17 26.92
C LYS A 24 -25.46 3.75 27.31
N LEU A 25 -24.43 3.24 26.65
CA LEU A 25 -23.73 2.03 27.08
C LEU A 25 -22.71 2.39 28.15
N ASP A 26 -22.57 1.54 29.16
CA ASP A 26 -21.57 1.71 30.21
C ASP A 26 -20.14 1.47 29.69
N ASP A 27 -19.15 1.76 30.53
CA ASP A 27 -17.73 1.74 30.18
C ASP A 27 -17.13 0.33 30.08
N SER A 28 -17.88 -0.71 30.44
CA SER A 28 -17.49 -2.10 30.20
C SER A 28 -17.55 -2.47 28.71
N TYR A 29 -18.22 -1.67 27.87
CA TYR A 29 -18.32 -1.93 26.44
C TYR A 29 -17.29 -1.17 25.60
N PHE A 30 -16.93 -1.76 24.46
CA PHE A 30 -16.08 -1.12 23.48
C PHE A 30 -16.45 -1.45 22.03
N LEU A 31 -16.25 -0.49 21.13
CA LEU A 31 -16.22 -0.71 19.68
C LEU A 31 -14.93 -1.43 19.30
N ASP A 32 -15.06 -2.61 18.74
CA ASP A 32 -13.97 -3.37 18.14
C ASP A 32 -13.88 -3.07 16.64
N LEU A 33 -12.68 -2.71 16.19
CA LEU A 33 -12.35 -2.39 14.81
C LEU A 33 -11.54 -3.48 14.11
N GLU A 34 -11.14 -4.57 14.78
CA GLU A 34 -10.18 -5.54 14.24
C GLU A 34 -10.65 -6.13 12.90
N LYS A 35 -11.91 -6.57 12.82
CA LYS A 35 -12.48 -7.13 11.58
C LYS A 35 -12.64 -6.06 10.50
N PHE A 36 -12.97 -4.83 10.88
CA PHE A 36 -13.04 -3.71 9.94
C PHE A 36 -11.65 -3.39 9.36
N GLU A 37 -10.62 -3.31 10.19
CA GLU A 37 -9.23 -3.05 9.79
C GLU A 37 -8.66 -4.17 8.90
N LYS A 38 -9.17 -5.39 9.04
CA LYS A 38 -8.88 -6.54 8.16
C LYS A 38 -9.70 -6.56 6.87
N GLY A 39 -10.53 -5.54 6.62
CA GLY A 39 -11.30 -5.38 5.39
C GLY A 39 -12.59 -6.21 5.33
N PHE A 40 -13.12 -6.68 6.47
CA PHE A 40 -14.41 -7.38 6.50
C PHE A 40 -15.62 -6.44 6.58
N GLY A 41 -15.41 -5.15 6.84
CA GLY A 41 -16.49 -4.18 7.03
C GLY A 41 -17.35 -4.47 8.27
N ILE A 42 -16.94 -5.39 9.15
CA ILE A 42 -17.67 -5.77 10.35
C ILE A 42 -17.19 -4.90 11.52
N LEU A 43 -18.14 -4.21 12.15
CA LEU A 43 -17.96 -3.58 13.45
C LEU A 43 -18.66 -4.42 14.52
N GLU A 44 -18.06 -4.51 15.70
CA GLU A 44 -18.64 -5.24 16.84
C GLU A 44 -18.61 -4.37 18.08
N ILE A 45 -19.65 -4.47 18.91
CA ILE A 45 -19.60 -3.99 20.29
C ILE A 45 -19.34 -5.21 21.17
N LYS A 46 -18.22 -5.18 21.89
CA LYS A 46 -17.81 -6.25 22.80
C LYS A 46 -17.81 -5.76 24.25
N ALA A 47 -17.99 -6.67 25.19
CA ALA A 47 -17.82 -6.39 26.61
C ALA A 47 -16.38 -6.70 27.05
N ASN A 48 -15.87 -5.92 27.99
CA ASN A 48 -14.59 -6.10 28.64
C ASN A 48 -14.80 -6.29 30.15
N PRO A 49 -15.12 -7.51 30.59
CA PRO A 49 -15.43 -7.73 31.99
C PRO A 49 -14.19 -7.83 32.88
N GLU A 50 -12.98 -8.14 32.37
CA GLU A 50 -11.71 -8.20 33.15
C GLU A 50 -10.51 -8.71 32.29
N ASN A 51 -10.14 -7.98 31.23
CA ASN A 51 -8.92 -8.20 30.41
C ASN A 51 -8.86 -9.46 29.54
N ARG A 52 -10.00 -10.04 29.16
CA ARG A 52 -10.11 -10.87 27.96
C ARG A 52 -11.40 -10.45 27.28
N GLU A 53 -11.31 -10.03 26.02
CA GLU A 53 -12.46 -9.65 25.22
C GLU A 53 -13.51 -10.76 25.29
N LYS A 54 -14.71 -10.44 25.76
CA LYS A 54 -15.78 -11.42 25.93
C LYS A 54 -17.07 -10.90 25.33
N GLU A 55 -17.68 -11.78 24.55
CA GLU A 55 -19.05 -11.74 24.04
C GLU A 55 -19.40 -10.57 23.12
N ILE A 56 -19.98 -10.92 21.97
CA ILE A 56 -20.55 -9.94 21.03
C ILE A 56 -21.92 -9.54 21.58
N LEU A 57 -22.11 -8.25 21.80
CA LEU A 57 -23.37 -7.72 22.31
C LEU A 57 -24.40 -7.57 21.18
N THR A 58 -25.58 -8.15 21.35
CA THR A 58 -26.73 -7.91 20.45
C THR A 58 -27.63 -6.83 21.04
N LEU A 59 -27.66 -5.66 20.39
CA LEU A 59 -28.43 -4.50 20.84
C LEU A 59 -29.85 -4.50 20.25
N LYS A 60 -30.85 -4.06 21.03
CA LYS A 60 -32.20 -3.80 20.52
C LYS A 60 -32.19 -2.57 19.60
N GLU A 61 -33.24 -2.41 18.80
CA GLU A 61 -33.42 -1.22 17.97
C GLU A 61 -33.37 0.07 18.81
N GLY A 62 -32.65 1.08 18.32
CA GLY A 62 -32.53 2.38 18.98
C GLY A 62 -31.28 3.17 18.61
N THR A 63 -31.17 4.36 19.18
CA THR A 63 -30.01 5.24 19.07
C THR A 63 -29.14 5.09 20.30
N TYR A 64 -27.83 4.95 20.10
CA TYR A 64 -26.89 4.59 21.14
C TYR A 64 -25.70 5.56 21.22
N PHE A 65 -25.17 5.67 22.43
CA PHE A 65 -23.91 6.34 22.70
C PHE A 65 -23.03 5.47 23.60
N LEU A 66 -21.84 5.14 23.12
CA LEU A 66 -20.80 4.47 23.88
C LEU A 66 -19.71 5.47 24.25
N GLN A 67 -19.29 5.48 25.51
CA GLN A 67 -18.17 6.30 25.96
C GLN A 67 -17.33 5.52 26.96
N ASN A 68 -16.06 5.35 26.62
CA ASN A 68 -15.03 4.87 27.55
C ASN A 68 -13.77 5.75 27.45
N LYS A 69 -12.70 5.38 28.15
CA LYS A 69 -11.46 6.17 28.20
C LYS A 69 -10.83 6.41 26.81
N ASN A 70 -10.97 5.46 25.89
CA ASN A 70 -10.26 5.47 24.61
C ASN A 70 -11.15 5.88 23.44
N GLN A 71 -12.48 5.83 23.59
CA GLN A 71 -13.39 6.12 22.50
C GLN A 71 -14.74 6.69 22.92
N LYS A 72 -15.33 7.41 21.96
CA LYS A 72 -16.73 7.81 21.96
C LYS A 72 -17.36 7.35 20.66
N PHE A 73 -18.55 6.76 20.69
CA PHE A 73 -19.20 6.23 19.49
C PHE A 73 -20.70 6.49 19.51
N TRP A 74 -21.20 7.15 18.47
CA TRP A 74 -22.61 7.48 18.25
C TRP A 74 -23.11 6.69 17.05
N PHE A 75 -24.14 5.86 17.26
CA PHE A 75 -24.63 4.94 16.24
C PHE A 75 -26.10 4.59 16.45
N LYS A 76 -26.69 3.96 15.44
CA LYS A 76 -28.07 3.49 15.46
C LYS A 76 -28.13 2.01 15.09
N ILE A 77 -29.02 1.29 15.77
CA ILE A 77 -29.31 -0.12 15.53
C ILE A 77 -30.74 -0.23 15.03
N ASN A 78 -30.96 -0.98 13.96
CA ASN A 78 -32.30 -1.23 13.40
C ASN A 78 -32.99 -2.45 14.04
N GLY A 79 -34.24 -2.74 13.63
CA GLY A 79 -34.99 -3.91 14.09
C GLY A 79 -34.39 -5.28 13.75
N LYS A 80 -33.35 -5.34 12.90
CA LYS A 80 -32.57 -6.55 12.60
C LYS A 80 -31.29 -6.66 13.44
N HIS A 81 -31.12 -5.81 14.46
CA HIS A 81 -29.93 -5.74 15.31
C HIS A 81 -28.65 -5.34 14.55
N GLN A 82 -28.79 -4.57 13.48
CA GLN A 82 -27.69 -4.15 12.62
C GLN A 82 -27.41 -2.65 12.73
N PHE A 83 -26.15 -2.27 12.58
CA PHE A 83 -25.78 -0.86 12.36
C PHE A 83 -26.50 -0.31 11.12
N THR A 84 -26.96 0.93 11.23
CA THR A 84 -27.68 1.61 10.15
C THR A 84 -27.26 3.08 10.09
N GLU A 85 -27.57 3.73 8.96
CA GLU A 85 -27.30 5.16 8.69
C GLU A 85 -25.80 5.49 8.75
N THR A 86 -25.44 6.71 9.15
CA THR A 86 -24.06 7.10 9.41
C THR A 86 -23.75 7.04 10.90
N ALA A 87 -22.63 6.45 11.30
CA ALA A 87 -22.16 6.50 12.68
C ALA A 87 -20.90 7.35 12.80
N LYS A 88 -20.64 7.89 13.99
CA LYS A 88 -19.46 8.69 14.29
C LYS A 88 -18.70 8.05 15.44
N ALA A 89 -17.40 7.81 15.28
CA ALA A 89 -16.51 7.48 16.39
C ALA A 89 -15.48 8.59 16.60
N GLN A 90 -15.06 8.78 17.83
CA GLN A 90 -13.84 9.50 18.19
C GLN A 90 -12.94 8.52 18.93
N ILE A 91 -11.72 8.31 18.46
CA ILE A 91 -10.81 7.29 18.98
C ILE A 91 -9.46 7.93 19.26
N THR A 92 -8.91 7.64 20.43
CA THR A 92 -7.57 8.06 20.81
C THR A 92 -6.58 6.96 20.48
N LYS A 93 -5.57 7.26 19.64
CA LYS A 93 -4.46 6.34 19.31
C LYS A 93 -3.14 7.05 19.59
N GLY A 94 -2.47 6.63 20.66
CA GLY A 94 -1.35 7.39 21.23
C GLY A 94 -1.84 8.74 21.76
N GLU A 95 -1.15 9.82 21.43
CA GLU A 95 -1.52 11.19 21.82
C GLU A 95 -2.50 11.87 20.85
N LYS A 96 -2.90 11.17 19.78
CA LYS A 96 -3.73 11.74 18.71
C LYS A 96 -5.18 11.29 18.83
N LEU A 97 -6.08 12.26 18.67
CA LEU A 97 -7.52 12.05 18.55
C LEU A 97 -7.91 12.02 17.07
N TYR A 98 -8.67 11.00 16.68
CA TYR A 98 -9.20 10.86 15.34
C TYR A 98 -10.72 10.81 15.36
N THR A 99 -11.36 11.32 14.32
CA THR A 99 -12.81 11.17 14.12
C THR A 99 -13.07 10.27 12.92
N LEU A 100 -13.87 9.23 13.11
CA LEU A 100 -14.30 8.32 12.06
C LEU A 100 -15.79 8.53 11.77
N TYR A 101 -16.15 8.56 10.50
CA TYR A 101 -17.53 8.60 10.03
C TYR A 101 -17.81 7.35 9.20
N PHE A 102 -18.60 6.43 9.74
CA PHE A 102 -18.95 5.17 9.09
C PHE A 102 -20.26 5.32 8.32
N THR A 103 -20.33 4.69 7.15
CA THR A 103 -21.55 4.50 6.36
C THR A 103 -21.86 3.02 6.31
N PHE A 104 -23.10 2.64 6.62
CA PHE A 104 -23.52 1.24 6.66
C PHE A 104 -24.47 0.86 5.53
N GLU A 105 -24.31 -0.37 5.04
CA GLU A 105 -25.28 -1.05 4.19
C GLU A 105 -25.49 -2.48 4.73
N ASN A 106 -26.74 -2.85 5.00
CA ASN A 106 -27.10 -4.17 5.54
C ASN A 106 -26.30 -4.58 6.81
N GLY A 107 -25.96 -3.61 7.67
CA GLY A 107 -25.18 -3.83 8.89
C GLY A 107 -23.67 -3.83 8.74
N LEU A 108 -23.15 -3.79 7.51
CA LEU A 108 -21.71 -3.73 7.22
C LEU A 108 -21.28 -2.29 6.98
N ALA A 109 -20.14 -1.89 7.54
CA ALA A 109 -19.48 -0.63 7.24
C ALA A 109 -18.88 -0.70 5.83
N ILE A 110 -19.55 -0.06 4.87
CA ILE A 110 -19.13 -0.03 3.46
C ILE A 110 -18.21 1.14 3.15
N ALA A 111 -18.24 2.20 3.95
CA ALA A 111 -17.31 3.31 3.80
C ALA A 111 -17.00 3.98 5.13
N THR A 112 -15.79 4.51 5.27
CA THR A 112 -15.37 5.26 6.46
C THR A 112 -14.48 6.43 6.08
N ASP A 113 -14.79 7.62 6.60
CA ASP A 113 -13.89 8.78 6.56
C ASP A 113 -13.19 8.95 7.90
N LEU A 114 -11.85 8.94 7.89
CA LEU A 114 -11.00 9.31 9.01
C LEU A 114 -10.57 10.77 8.86
N LYS A 115 -10.93 11.61 9.83
CA LYS A 115 -10.58 13.03 9.88
C LYS A 115 -9.74 13.36 11.11
N ASP A 116 -8.84 14.33 10.95
CA ASP A 116 -8.11 14.93 12.08
C ASP A 116 -9.02 15.86 12.90
N THR A 117 -8.48 16.43 13.98
CA THR A 117 -9.20 17.39 14.84
C THR A 117 -9.52 18.71 14.16
N SER A 118 -8.83 19.04 13.06
CA SER A 118 -9.12 20.21 12.21
C SER A 118 -10.17 19.93 11.13
N GLY A 119 -10.63 18.68 11.02
CA GLY A 119 -11.62 18.25 10.04
C GLY A 119 -11.05 17.86 8.67
N ASN A 120 -9.72 17.82 8.52
CA ASN A 120 -9.09 17.39 7.27
C ASN A 120 -9.25 15.88 7.09
N LEU A 121 -9.62 15.45 5.89
CA LEU A 121 -9.66 14.03 5.54
C LEU A 121 -8.24 13.46 5.53
N ILE A 122 -7.97 12.50 6.41
CA ILE A 122 -6.68 11.78 6.48
C ILE A 122 -6.78 10.50 5.65
N SER A 123 -7.88 9.78 5.76
CA SER A 123 -8.08 8.52 5.07
C SER A 123 -9.54 8.28 4.74
N HIS A 124 -9.79 7.62 3.61
CA HIS A 124 -11.08 7.12 3.21
C HIS A 124 -10.96 5.63 2.94
N PHE A 125 -11.90 4.86 3.48
CA PHE A 125 -12.02 3.43 3.30
C PHE A 125 -13.32 3.17 2.56
N GLU A 126 -13.31 2.30 1.56
CA GLU A 126 -14.52 1.86 0.85
C GLU A 126 -14.46 0.37 0.56
N THR A 127 -15.58 -0.31 0.72
CA THR A 127 -15.79 -1.71 0.33
C THR A 127 -16.77 -1.73 -0.83
N LYS A 128 -16.35 -2.28 -1.96
CA LYS A 128 -17.20 -2.44 -3.14
C LYS A 128 -16.80 -3.68 -3.92
N ASP A 129 -17.75 -4.47 -4.37
CA ASP A 129 -17.53 -5.64 -5.24
C ASP A 129 -16.46 -6.61 -4.70
N SER A 130 -16.48 -6.90 -3.39
CA SER A 130 -15.49 -7.74 -2.69
C SER A 130 -14.06 -7.19 -2.66
N VAL A 131 -13.89 -5.91 -2.97
CA VAL A 131 -12.63 -5.17 -2.88
C VAL A 131 -12.73 -4.13 -1.79
N PHE A 132 -11.69 -4.07 -0.97
CA PHE A 132 -11.51 -3.02 0.03
C PHE A 132 -10.44 -2.05 -0.47
N VAL A 133 -10.77 -0.77 -0.50
CA VAL A 133 -9.89 0.29 -0.98
C VAL A 133 -9.64 1.27 0.14
N VAL A 134 -8.37 1.58 0.38
CA VAL A 134 -7.93 2.61 1.31
C VAL A 134 -7.26 3.73 0.54
N LYS A 135 -7.70 4.96 0.75
CA LYS A 135 -7.09 6.17 0.19
C LYS A 135 -6.57 7.00 1.36
N HIS A 136 -5.28 7.29 1.38
CA HIS A 136 -4.66 8.19 2.35
C HIS A 136 -4.37 9.53 1.68
N PHE A 137 -4.70 10.61 2.38
CA PHE A 137 -4.57 11.97 1.89
C PHE A 137 -3.51 12.74 2.67
N ARG A 138 -2.91 13.71 1.99
CA ARG A 138 -1.98 14.68 2.57
C ARG A 138 -2.78 15.77 3.27
N GLN A 139 -2.12 16.57 4.09
CA GLN A 139 -2.73 17.78 4.69
C GLN A 139 -3.22 18.78 3.63
N THR A 140 -2.62 18.76 2.44
CA THR A 140 -3.06 19.56 1.28
C THR A 140 -4.36 19.05 0.63
N GLY A 141 -4.93 17.95 1.12
CA GLY A 141 -6.11 17.28 0.57
C GLY A 141 -5.82 16.38 -0.64
N LYS A 142 -4.57 16.35 -1.14
CA LYS A 142 -4.18 15.52 -2.28
C LYS A 142 -3.98 14.06 -1.87
N LEU A 143 -4.26 13.13 -2.79
CA LEU A 143 -4.05 11.70 -2.57
C LEU A 143 -2.55 11.41 -2.41
N ALA A 144 -2.17 10.74 -1.32
CA ALA A 144 -0.79 10.34 -1.03
C ALA A 144 -0.54 8.88 -1.40
N LYS A 145 -1.51 8.01 -1.05
CA LYS A 145 -1.43 6.56 -1.20
C LYS A 145 -2.81 5.97 -1.44
N LYS A 146 -2.89 4.96 -2.30
CA LYS A 146 -4.07 4.12 -2.51
C LYS A 146 -3.65 2.67 -2.28
N ILE A 147 -4.42 1.92 -1.52
CA ILE A 147 -4.25 0.48 -1.30
C ILE A 147 -5.52 -0.19 -1.78
N VAL A 148 -5.40 -1.20 -2.63
CA VAL A 148 -6.51 -2.02 -3.11
C VAL A 148 -6.23 -3.44 -2.66
N LEU A 149 -7.14 -4.03 -1.88
CA LEU A 149 -7.01 -5.39 -1.39
C LEU A 149 -8.29 -6.19 -1.61
N ARG A 150 -8.13 -7.48 -1.93
CA ARG A 150 -9.25 -8.41 -1.94
C ARG A 150 -9.69 -8.69 -0.51
N MET A 151 -11.00 -8.61 -0.25
CA MET A 151 -11.53 -8.89 1.09
C MET A 151 -11.11 -10.29 1.57
N GLY A 152 -10.64 -10.39 2.81
CA GLY A 152 -10.26 -11.64 3.46
C GLY A 152 -8.89 -12.23 3.05
N ALA A 153 -8.20 -11.64 2.06
CA ALA A 153 -6.90 -12.15 1.60
C ALA A 153 -5.68 -11.51 2.31
N GLY A 154 -5.90 -10.47 3.13
CA GLY A 154 -4.83 -9.75 3.82
C GLY A 154 -3.97 -8.90 2.89
N LEU A 155 -2.79 -8.49 3.36
CA LEU A 155 -1.87 -7.60 2.62
C LEU A 155 -1.09 -8.31 1.49
N SER A 156 -1.08 -9.65 1.44
CA SER A 156 -0.38 -10.40 0.38
C SER A 156 -1.04 -10.24 -0.99
N ASP A 157 -2.32 -9.87 -1.02
CA ASP A 157 -3.10 -9.64 -2.25
C ASP A 157 -3.39 -8.14 -2.45
N ALA A 158 -2.49 -7.29 -1.96
CA ALA A 158 -2.63 -5.85 -2.07
C ALA A 158 -1.91 -5.30 -3.31
N VAL A 159 -2.51 -4.27 -3.91
CA VAL A 159 -1.84 -3.36 -4.82
C VAL A 159 -1.76 -2.00 -4.14
N GLU A 160 -0.53 -1.53 -3.92
CA GLU A 160 -0.25 -0.26 -3.29
C GLU A 160 0.29 0.75 -4.31
N THR A 161 -0.39 1.88 -4.45
CA THR A 161 0.02 2.99 -5.31
C THR A 161 0.33 4.22 -4.45
N ALA A 162 1.51 4.80 -4.59
CA ALA A 162 1.85 6.09 -3.97
C ALA A 162 1.92 7.18 -5.03
N TYR A 163 1.67 8.44 -4.63
CA TYR A 163 1.52 9.57 -5.53
C TYR A 163 2.42 10.74 -5.13
N TYR A 164 2.92 11.45 -6.15
CA TYR A 164 3.54 12.76 -6.03
C TYR A 164 2.49 13.85 -5.73
N GLU A 165 2.95 15.03 -5.31
CA GLU A 165 2.07 16.19 -5.06
C GLU A 165 1.36 16.69 -6.33
N ASN A 166 1.93 16.45 -7.51
CA ASN A 166 1.27 16.79 -8.78
C ASN A 166 0.19 15.77 -9.19
N GLY A 167 -0.02 14.70 -8.41
CA GLY A 167 -1.00 13.65 -8.69
C GLY A 167 -0.48 12.50 -9.55
N ASN A 168 0.73 12.59 -10.10
CA ASN A 168 1.33 11.49 -10.84
C ASN A 168 1.72 10.35 -9.90
N ILE A 169 1.69 9.12 -10.41
CA ILE A 169 2.12 7.94 -9.68
C ILE A 169 3.62 8.08 -9.39
N LYS A 170 4.00 7.78 -8.15
CA LYS A 170 5.39 7.70 -7.68
C LYS A 170 5.87 6.26 -7.65
N SER A 171 5.02 5.35 -7.17
CA SER A 171 5.34 3.93 -7.10
C SER A 171 4.08 3.07 -7.13
N GLU A 172 4.21 1.87 -7.67
CA GLU A 172 3.21 0.81 -7.64
C GLU A 172 3.88 -0.48 -7.14
N ASN A 173 3.37 -1.05 -6.06
CA ASN A 173 3.76 -2.37 -5.56
C ASN A 173 2.55 -3.29 -5.72
N ASP A 174 2.68 -4.28 -6.59
CA ASP A 174 1.67 -5.29 -6.86
C ASP A 174 2.15 -6.62 -6.29
N HIS A 175 1.63 -6.99 -5.12
CA HIS A 175 2.03 -8.20 -4.42
C HIS A 175 1.52 -9.47 -5.12
N ILE A 176 0.40 -9.38 -5.87
CA ILE A 176 -0.21 -10.48 -6.62
C ILE A 176 0.70 -10.87 -7.78
N ASN A 177 1.09 -9.87 -8.58
CA ASN A 177 1.96 -10.06 -9.73
C ASN A 177 3.45 -10.00 -9.37
N LYS A 178 3.80 -9.80 -8.09
CA LYS A 178 5.17 -9.73 -7.58
C LYS A 178 6.00 -8.63 -8.27
N THR A 179 5.37 -7.52 -8.62
CA THR A 179 6.04 -6.41 -9.30
C THR A 179 6.15 -5.15 -8.45
N THR A 180 7.24 -4.43 -8.64
CA THR A 180 7.43 -3.07 -8.16
C THR A 180 7.77 -2.17 -9.35
N ARG A 181 7.09 -1.03 -9.45
CA ARG A 181 7.35 0.02 -10.45
C ARG A 181 7.58 1.33 -9.73
N LEU A 182 8.63 2.05 -10.11
CA LEU A 182 8.86 3.43 -9.70
C LEU A 182 8.79 4.33 -10.92
N PHE A 183 8.37 5.57 -10.70
CA PHE A 183 8.16 6.56 -11.74
C PHE A 183 8.77 7.88 -11.30
N TYR A 184 9.31 8.60 -12.27
CA TYR A 184 9.67 10.00 -12.10
C TYR A 184 8.42 10.87 -11.98
N GLU A 185 8.59 12.08 -11.44
CA GLU A 185 7.49 13.04 -11.26
C GLU A 185 6.82 13.48 -12.58
N ASN A 186 7.51 13.33 -13.71
CA ASN A 186 6.96 13.55 -15.06
C ASN A 186 6.11 12.35 -15.59
N GLY A 187 5.91 11.31 -14.77
CA GLY A 187 5.13 10.11 -15.09
C GLY A 187 5.88 9.06 -15.91
N LYS A 188 7.15 9.27 -16.27
CA LYS A 188 7.97 8.25 -16.94
C LYS A 188 8.46 7.21 -15.96
N ALA A 189 8.56 5.95 -16.41
CA ALA A 189 9.13 4.88 -15.59
C ALA A 189 10.58 5.21 -15.21
N GLU A 190 10.95 4.86 -13.99
CA GLU A 190 12.30 4.95 -13.44
C GLU A 190 12.88 3.55 -13.23
N TYR A 191 12.04 2.64 -12.71
CA TYR A 191 12.47 1.31 -12.29
C TYR A 191 11.33 0.31 -12.42
N PHE A 192 11.67 -0.91 -12.80
CA PHE A 192 10.80 -2.07 -12.74
C PHE A 192 11.54 -3.23 -12.08
N TYR A 193 10.85 -3.96 -11.21
CA TYR A 193 11.33 -5.17 -10.58
C TYR A 193 10.25 -6.23 -10.56
N HIS A 194 10.61 -7.48 -10.86
CA HIS A 194 9.76 -8.64 -10.70
C HIS A 194 10.43 -9.65 -9.77
N SER A 195 9.92 -9.80 -8.53
CA SER A 195 10.60 -10.60 -7.50
C SER A 195 10.56 -12.10 -7.77
N GLY A 196 9.63 -12.60 -8.59
CA GLY A 196 9.58 -14.01 -8.96
C GLY A 196 10.67 -14.43 -9.95
N SER A 197 11.25 -13.50 -10.70
CA SER A 197 12.32 -13.73 -11.68
C SER A 197 13.61 -12.99 -11.35
N GLU A 198 13.57 -12.17 -10.29
CA GLU A 198 14.58 -11.18 -9.91
C GLU A 198 14.96 -10.19 -11.04
N GLU A 199 14.11 -10.07 -12.08
CA GLU A 199 14.34 -9.17 -13.21
C GLU A 199 14.26 -7.71 -12.77
N LYS A 200 15.23 -6.90 -13.19
CA LYS A 200 15.33 -5.48 -12.90
C LYS A 200 15.52 -4.69 -14.19
N ILE A 201 14.76 -3.62 -14.38
CA ILE A 201 14.93 -2.70 -15.51
C ILE A 201 15.00 -1.28 -14.98
N TYR A 202 16.00 -0.53 -15.45
CA TYR A 202 16.21 0.87 -15.10
C TYR A 202 16.01 1.75 -16.33
N PHE A 203 15.44 2.93 -16.10
CA PHE A 203 15.14 3.90 -17.14
C PHE A 203 15.68 5.28 -16.75
N ASN A 204 15.99 6.12 -17.74
CA ASN A 204 16.29 7.53 -17.51
C ASN A 204 15.00 8.38 -17.49
N LYS A 205 15.13 9.68 -17.15
CA LYS A 205 14.00 10.63 -17.11
C LYS A 205 13.24 10.81 -18.42
N ASN A 206 13.82 10.41 -19.55
CA ASN A 206 13.19 10.43 -20.86
C ASN A 206 12.41 9.13 -21.17
N GLY A 207 12.46 8.14 -20.26
CA GLY A 207 11.82 6.83 -20.41
C GLY A 207 12.62 5.83 -21.23
N GLN A 208 13.91 6.09 -21.50
CA GLN A 208 14.77 5.16 -22.22
C GLN A 208 15.43 4.19 -21.24
N LYS A 209 15.46 2.90 -21.58
CA LYS A 209 16.14 1.87 -20.80
C LYS A 209 17.63 2.18 -20.70
N THR A 210 18.20 2.09 -19.51
CA THR A 210 19.62 2.31 -19.22
C THR A 210 20.32 1.05 -18.73
N ALA A 211 19.60 0.17 -18.03
CA ALA A 211 20.09 -1.14 -17.62
C ALA A 211 18.98 -2.19 -17.54
N HIS A 212 19.34 -3.46 -17.73
CA HIS A 212 18.45 -4.61 -17.60
C HIS A 212 19.21 -5.78 -16.99
N SER A 213 18.84 -6.18 -15.77
CA SER A 213 19.43 -7.31 -15.07
C SER A 213 18.46 -8.46 -14.96
N TYR A 214 18.93 -9.69 -15.19
CA TYR A 214 18.12 -10.89 -15.23
C TYR A 214 18.98 -12.17 -15.16
N TYR A 215 18.37 -13.30 -14.80
CA TYR A 215 19.02 -14.61 -14.95
C TYR A 215 18.88 -15.14 -16.37
N SER A 216 19.99 -15.56 -16.98
CA SER A 216 20.02 -16.25 -18.26
C SER A 216 19.41 -17.66 -18.15
N LYS A 217 19.18 -18.32 -19.29
CA LYS A 217 18.75 -19.73 -19.33
C LYS A 217 19.70 -20.68 -18.59
N ASN A 218 20.98 -20.32 -18.52
CA ASN A 218 22.03 -21.08 -17.84
C ASN A 218 22.17 -20.69 -16.36
N LYS A 219 21.21 -19.95 -15.80
CA LYS A 219 21.21 -19.39 -14.44
C LYS A 219 22.37 -18.42 -14.17
N GLU A 220 22.91 -17.82 -15.22
CA GLU A 220 23.93 -16.78 -15.09
C GLU A 220 23.25 -15.45 -14.77
N TRP A 221 23.75 -14.71 -13.80
CA TRP A 221 23.25 -13.36 -13.56
C TRP A 221 23.86 -12.41 -14.58
N CYS A 222 23.02 -11.86 -15.46
CA CYS A 222 23.43 -10.93 -16.50
C CYS A 222 22.90 -9.52 -16.23
N THR A 223 23.64 -8.50 -16.66
CA THR A 223 23.21 -7.10 -16.71
C THR A 223 23.65 -6.48 -18.03
N GLU A 224 22.68 -6.00 -18.79
CA GLU A 224 22.87 -5.25 -20.04
C GLU A 224 22.80 -3.75 -19.75
N TYR A 225 23.67 -2.96 -20.40
CA TYR A 225 23.73 -1.50 -20.28
C TYR A 225 23.48 -0.85 -21.63
N PHE A 226 22.76 0.27 -21.59
CA PHE A 226 22.24 0.95 -22.78
C PHE A 226 22.58 2.43 -22.75
N GLU A 227 22.98 2.96 -23.90
CA GLU A 227 23.14 4.39 -24.15
C GLU A 227 22.21 4.80 -25.30
N ASN A 228 21.38 5.82 -25.08
CA ASN A 228 20.40 6.30 -26.05
C ASN A 228 19.53 5.18 -26.66
N GLY A 229 19.18 4.17 -25.85
CA GLY A 229 18.39 3.00 -26.27
C GLY A 229 19.16 1.91 -27.01
N THR A 230 20.47 2.06 -27.23
CA THR A 230 21.32 1.05 -27.88
C THR A 230 22.19 0.35 -26.83
N ILE A 231 22.29 -0.98 -26.89
CA ILE A 231 23.16 -1.74 -26.00
C ILE A 231 24.64 -1.40 -26.25
N VAL A 232 25.38 -1.15 -25.17
CA VAL A 232 26.83 -0.84 -25.21
C VAL A 232 27.67 -1.87 -24.49
N SER A 233 27.13 -2.53 -23.46
CA SER A 233 27.81 -3.61 -22.78
C SER A 233 26.84 -4.59 -22.12
N LYS A 234 27.33 -5.79 -21.84
CA LYS A 234 26.64 -6.80 -21.05
C LYS A 234 27.64 -7.54 -20.18
N ASN A 235 27.35 -7.62 -18.88
CA ASN A 235 28.14 -8.38 -17.93
C ASN A 235 27.34 -9.62 -17.51
N CYS A 236 27.94 -10.79 -17.51
CA CYS A 236 27.34 -12.02 -17.00
C CYS A 236 28.31 -12.71 -16.03
N ASN A 237 27.80 -13.16 -14.89
CA ASN A 237 28.54 -14.02 -13.96
C ASN A 237 28.06 -15.46 -14.14
N SER A 238 28.99 -16.40 -14.26
CA SER A 238 28.65 -17.82 -14.31
C SER A 238 27.90 -18.25 -13.05
N ALA A 239 27.03 -19.25 -13.16
CA ALA A 239 26.20 -19.70 -12.04
C ALA A 239 27.02 -20.20 -10.83
N ASP A 240 28.20 -20.76 -11.09
CA ASP A 240 29.16 -21.21 -10.08
C ASP A 240 30.09 -20.09 -9.57
N HIS A 241 29.91 -18.86 -10.06
CA HIS A 241 30.74 -17.69 -9.74
C HIS A 241 32.23 -17.90 -10.01
N SER A 242 32.60 -18.81 -10.91
CA SER A 242 33.99 -19.04 -11.31
C SER A 242 34.48 -18.07 -12.39
N GLN A 243 33.56 -17.52 -13.18
CA GLN A 243 33.84 -16.67 -14.34
C GLN A 243 32.94 -15.44 -14.40
N LYS A 244 33.53 -14.36 -14.90
CA LYS A 244 32.81 -13.15 -15.31
C LYS A 244 33.07 -12.90 -16.79
N ILE A 245 32.00 -12.64 -17.54
CA ILE A 245 32.06 -12.36 -18.97
C ILE A 245 31.54 -10.94 -19.21
N GLN A 246 32.35 -10.10 -19.86
CA GLN A 246 31.96 -8.77 -20.30
C GLN A 246 31.91 -8.72 -21.84
N TYR A 247 30.73 -8.55 -22.40
CA TYR A 247 30.51 -8.32 -23.82
C TYR A 247 30.46 -6.82 -24.10
N CYS A 248 31.20 -6.35 -25.09
CA CYS A 248 31.24 -4.95 -25.53
C CYS A 248 30.61 -4.81 -26.91
N TYR A 249 29.72 -3.83 -27.07
CA TYR A 249 28.96 -3.60 -28.28
C TYR A 249 29.31 -2.25 -28.89
N LYS A 250 29.38 -2.20 -30.22
CA LYS A 250 29.52 -0.97 -31.00
C LYS A 250 28.33 -0.84 -31.94
N SER A 251 27.56 0.24 -31.80
CA SER A 251 26.32 0.48 -32.56
C SER A 251 25.35 -0.71 -32.48
N GLY A 252 25.21 -1.29 -31.29
CA GLY A 252 24.30 -2.42 -31.02
C GLY A 252 24.78 -3.78 -31.53
N LYS A 253 25.98 -3.87 -32.13
CA LYS A 253 26.57 -5.14 -32.60
C LYS A 253 27.73 -5.53 -31.70
N LEU A 254 27.86 -6.82 -31.39
CA LEU A 254 28.98 -7.34 -30.61
C LEU A 254 30.30 -7.01 -31.34
N ASP A 255 31.21 -6.36 -30.62
CA ASP A 255 32.55 -6.03 -31.10
C ASP A 255 33.56 -7.06 -30.59
N TYR A 256 33.63 -7.21 -29.27
CA TYR A 256 34.47 -8.19 -28.58
C TYR A 256 33.85 -8.58 -27.24
N TYR A 257 34.37 -9.62 -26.61
CA TYR A 257 34.08 -9.95 -25.22
C TYR A 257 35.32 -10.37 -24.46
N GLU A 258 35.28 -10.22 -23.14
CA GLU A 258 36.34 -10.61 -22.22
C GLU A 258 35.82 -11.62 -21.21
N VAL A 259 36.61 -12.65 -20.94
CA VAL A 259 36.33 -13.69 -19.94
C VAL A 259 37.39 -13.60 -18.86
N GLU A 260 36.96 -13.35 -17.63
CA GLU A 260 37.79 -13.33 -16.43
C GLU A 260 37.58 -14.61 -15.62
N LEU A 261 38.66 -15.37 -15.41
CA LEU A 261 38.70 -16.49 -14.47
C LEU A 261 38.99 -15.95 -13.07
N LEU A 262 37.99 -15.94 -12.20
CA LEU A 262 38.10 -15.32 -10.87
C LEU A 262 39.12 -16.03 -9.96
N SER A 263 39.39 -17.31 -10.19
CA SER A 263 40.41 -18.07 -9.44
C SER A 263 41.85 -17.61 -9.69
N THR A 264 42.13 -17.10 -10.89
CA THR A 264 43.49 -16.74 -11.33
C THR A 264 43.65 -15.25 -11.62
N GLY A 265 42.54 -14.54 -11.78
CA GLY A 265 42.49 -13.19 -12.34
C GLY A 265 42.91 -13.14 -13.81
N GLU A 266 42.99 -14.27 -14.52
CA GLU A 266 43.30 -14.27 -15.95
C GLU A 266 42.12 -13.72 -16.75
N ILE A 267 42.38 -12.73 -17.60
CA ILE A 267 41.39 -12.12 -18.49
C ILE A 267 41.79 -12.44 -19.94
N LYS A 268 40.91 -13.11 -20.68
CA LYS A 268 41.07 -13.42 -22.11
C LYS A 268 40.10 -12.58 -22.93
N LYS A 269 40.60 -11.94 -23.99
CA LYS A 269 39.80 -11.12 -24.92
C LYS A 269 39.60 -11.86 -26.23
N TYR A 270 38.36 -11.90 -26.70
CA TYR A 270 37.95 -12.56 -27.93
C TYR A 270 37.20 -11.58 -28.84
N ASP A 271 37.38 -11.71 -30.15
CA ASP A 271 36.51 -11.01 -31.10
C ASP A 271 35.11 -11.64 -31.16
N LYS A 272 34.19 -11.00 -31.89
CA LYS A 272 32.83 -11.49 -32.13
C LYS A 272 32.73 -12.88 -32.79
N ASN A 273 33.82 -13.41 -33.36
CA ASN A 273 33.89 -14.72 -34.01
C ASN A 273 34.61 -15.76 -33.11
N ASN A 274 34.77 -15.46 -31.82
CA ASN A 274 35.47 -16.29 -30.83
C ASN A 274 36.98 -16.47 -31.07
N LYS A 275 37.62 -15.60 -31.88
CA LYS A 275 39.07 -15.61 -32.05
C LYS A 275 39.74 -14.91 -30.86
N LEU A 276 40.68 -15.59 -30.22
CA LEU A 276 41.49 -15.00 -29.14
C LEU A 276 42.33 -13.84 -29.70
N LEU A 277 42.14 -12.64 -29.13
CA LEU A 277 42.88 -11.43 -29.46
C LEU A 277 44.06 -11.19 -28.50
N GLY A 278 43.98 -11.71 -27.28
CA GLY A 278 45.04 -11.63 -26.29
C GLY A 278 44.59 -12.01 -24.88
N SER A 279 45.54 -12.09 -23.97
CA SER A 279 45.30 -12.32 -22.54
C SER A 279 46.07 -11.32 -21.69
N ARG A 280 45.55 -11.02 -20.50
CA ARG A 280 46.19 -10.19 -19.47
C ARG A 280 45.82 -10.71 -18.10
N LYS A 281 46.59 -10.32 -17.07
CA LYS A 281 46.21 -10.55 -15.68
C LYS A 281 45.47 -9.33 -15.16
N GLY A 282 44.28 -9.52 -14.62
CA GLY A 282 43.54 -8.51 -13.88
C GLY A 282 44.36 -8.02 -12.69
N MET A 283 44.26 -6.74 -12.38
CA MET A 283 45.07 -6.10 -11.35
C MET A 283 44.20 -5.85 -10.11
N TYR A 284 44.00 -6.84 -9.23
CA TYR A 284 43.70 -6.63 -7.81
C TYR A 284 44.20 -7.82 -6.96
N PRO A 285 44.60 -7.59 -5.69
CA PRO A 285 45.43 -8.51 -4.93
C PRO A 285 44.58 -9.58 -4.23
N ASN A 286 44.94 -10.84 -4.45
CA ASN A 286 44.66 -11.91 -3.51
C ASN A 286 45.58 -11.76 -2.30
N THR A 287 45.17 -11.00 -1.29
CA THR A 287 45.49 -11.27 0.12
C THR A 287 44.40 -10.66 0.99
N VAL A 288 43.45 -11.48 1.43
CA VAL A 288 42.82 -11.25 2.74
C VAL A 288 43.94 -11.48 3.76
N PRO A 289 44.37 -10.48 4.56
CA PRO A 289 45.22 -10.77 5.69
C PRO A 289 44.41 -11.69 6.60
N ASN A 290 44.95 -12.87 6.88
CA ASN A 290 44.51 -13.69 8.01
C ASN A 290 44.55 -12.78 9.25
N SER A 291 43.40 -12.25 9.67
CA SER A 291 43.22 -11.80 11.04
C SER A 291 43.06 -13.06 11.88
N THR A 292 44.18 -13.68 12.23
CA THR A 292 44.26 -14.47 13.44
C THR A 292 43.82 -13.60 14.62
N LYS A 293 42.79 -14.09 15.32
CA LYS A 293 42.42 -13.78 16.71
C LYS A 293 43.65 -13.59 17.62
N PRO A 294 43.54 -12.84 18.73
CA PRO A 294 42.57 -13.05 19.82
C PRO A 294 41.35 -12.14 19.82
#